data_AF-A0A257CUN6-F1
#
_entry.id   AF-A0A257CUN6-F1
#
_cell.length_a   1.000
_cell.length_b   1.000
_cell.length_c   1.000
_cell.angle_alpha   90.00
_cell.angle_beta   90.00
_cell.angle_gamma   90.00
#
_symmetry.space_group_name_H-M   'P 1'
#
loop_
_entity.id
_entity.type
_entity.pdbx_description
1 polymer ?
#
loop_
_entity_poly.entity_id
_entity_poly.type
_entity_poly.pdbx_seq_one_letter_code
_entity_poly.pdbx_strand_id
1 'polypeptide(L)'
;MDGNKITLTANGMAVTEKKTVDIDCGGFKASFTVDVPLSVVESTEADGTLTLKFKLQPTSSEIGKTTKVWVAARLPATSSFVTTDTWFFRTPSTWQTLILPNLDLLLFKTFTAVGASEDIVVPTGLPKDLMQYYALEIHMGYQTAAGQFKNIGRIWK
;
A
#
# COMPACT_ATOMS: atom_id res chain seq x y z
N MET A 1 -29.55 -17.59 -23.95
CA MET A 1 -29.41 -17.92 -22.51
C MET A 1 -28.96 -16.64 -21.84
N ASP A 2 -29.91 -15.84 -21.38
CA ASP A 2 -29.60 -14.61 -20.65
C ASP A 2 -29.21 -15.01 -19.22
N GLY A 3 -27.91 -15.15 -18.99
CA GLY A 3 -27.39 -15.41 -17.65
C GLY A 3 -27.81 -14.27 -16.72
N ASN A 4 -28.31 -14.61 -15.52
CA ASN A 4 -28.63 -13.65 -14.48
C ASN A 4 -27.41 -12.75 -14.23
N LYS A 5 -27.49 -11.48 -14.64
CA LYS A 5 -26.42 -10.49 -14.45
C LYS A 5 -26.54 -9.90 -13.06
N ILE A 6 -25.47 -9.99 -12.27
CA ILE A 6 -25.35 -9.21 -11.03
C ILE A 6 -24.83 -7.83 -11.45
N THR A 7 -25.67 -6.80 -11.28
CA THR A 7 -25.30 -5.42 -11.58
C THR A 7 -24.96 -4.69 -10.27
N LEU A 8 -23.70 -4.25 -10.15
CA LEU A 8 -23.31 -3.33 -9.09
C LEU A 8 -23.76 -1.93 -9.49
N THR A 9 -24.76 -1.40 -8.79
CA THR A 9 -25.21 -0.01 -8.99
C THR A 9 -24.33 0.90 -8.14
N ALA A 10 -23.47 1.69 -8.77
CA ALA A 10 -22.59 2.62 -8.08
C ALA A 10 -23.39 3.82 -7.53
N ASN A 11 -23.88 3.69 -6.30
CA ASN A 11 -24.63 4.74 -5.63
C ASN A 11 -23.71 5.68 -4.84
N GLY A 12 -22.68 6.28 -5.46
CA GLY A 12 -21.88 7.38 -4.87
C GLY A 12 -21.25 7.21 -3.47
N MET A 13 -21.45 6.08 -2.80
CA MET A 13 -20.97 5.82 -1.44
C MET A 13 -19.61 5.15 -1.50
N ALA A 14 -18.67 5.66 -0.72
CA ALA A 14 -17.37 5.04 -0.55
C ALA A 14 -17.52 3.65 0.08
N VAL A 15 -16.76 2.68 -0.42
CA VAL A 15 -16.62 1.38 0.26
C VAL A 15 -15.81 1.63 1.53
N THR A 16 -16.42 1.44 2.70
CA THR A 16 -15.76 1.67 4.01
C THR A 16 -15.30 0.39 4.68
N GLU A 17 -15.78 -0.77 4.24
CA GLU A 17 -15.45 -2.08 4.78
C GLU A 17 -15.19 -3.10 3.65
N LYS A 18 -14.26 -4.02 3.88
CA LYS A 18 -13.96 -5.11 2.95
C LYS A 18 -15.20 -5.99 2.86
N LYS A 19 -15.71 -6.21 1.66
CA LYS A 19 -16.90 -7.03 1.43
C LYS A 19 -16.58 -8.16 0.49
N THR A 20 -16.63 -9.39 0.99
CA THR A 20 -16.65 -10.59 0.16
C THR A 20 -18.10 -11.02 -0.03
N VAL A 21 -18.44 -11.35 -1.27
CA VAL A 21 -19.74 -11.88 -1.64
C VAL A 21 -19.52 -13.18 -2.39
N ASP A 22 -20.05 -14.25 -1.81
CA ASP A 22 -20.06 -15.56 -2.42
C ASP A 22 -21.35 -15.71 -3.25
N ILE A 23 -21.17 -16.02 -4.53
CA ILE A 23 -22.23 -16.32 -5.48
C ILE A 23 -22.31 -17.84 -5.57
N ASP A 24 -23.35 -18.41 -4.97
CA ASP A 24 -23.65 -19.84 -5.06
C ASP A 24 -24.76 -20.06 -6.10
N CYS A 25 -24.45 -20.82 -7.15
CA CYS A 25 -25.38 -21.24 -8.20
C CYS A 25 -25.52 -22.77 -8.23
N GLY A 26 -25.46 -23.42 -7.06
CA GLY A 26 -25.55 -24.87 -6.91
C GLY A 26 -24.23 -25.55 -7.28
N GLY A 27 -24.13 -26.02 -8.53
CA GLY A 27 -22.92 -26.71 -9.03
C GLY A 27 -21.73 -25.78 -9.30
N PHE A 28 -21.97 -24.47 -9.37
CA PHE A 28 -20.95 -23.45 -9.64
C PHE A 28 -20.93 -22.43 -8.50
N LYS A 29 -19.73 -22.18 -7.97
CA LYS A 29 -19.49 -21.18 -6.93
C LYS A 29 -18.46 -20.18 -7.42
N ALA A 30 -18.71 -18.90 -7.21
CA ALA A 30 -17.77 -17.83 -7.49
C ALA A 30 -17.76 -16.87 -6.30
N SER A 31 -16.61 -16.27 -5.98
CA SER A 31 -16.52 -15.22 -4.97
C SER A 31 -16.02 -13.94 -5.59
N PHE A 32 -16.57 -12.81 -5.18
CA PHE A 32 -16.03 -11.49 -5.48
C PHE A 32 -15.73 -10.76 -4.19
N THR A 33 -14.62 -10.04 -4.16
CA THR A 33 -14.22 -9.24 -2.99
C THR A 33 -14.05 -7.79 -3.42
N VAL A 34 -14.68 -6.90 -2.67
CA VAL A 34 -14.52 -5.45 -2.77
C VAL A 34 -13.67 -5.04 -1.57
N ASP A 35 -12.45 -4.60 -1.83
CA ASP A 35 -11.56 -4.08 -0.79
C ASP A 35 -11.80 -2.58 -0.57
N VAL A 36 -11.58 -2.14 0.67
CA VAL A 36 -11.61 -0.71 1.02
C VAL A 36 -10.37 -0.06 0.43
N PRO A 37 -10.48 1.05 -0.30
CA PRO A 37 -9.30 1.81 -0.69
C PRO A 37 -8.56 2.27 0.56
N LEU A 38 -7.24 2.05 0.59
CA LEU A 38 -6.41 2.52 1.68
C LEU A 38 -6.59 4.04 1.83
N SER A 39 -7.10 4.48 2.97
CA SER A 39 -7.21 5.91 3.28
C SER A 39 -5.85 6.44 3.71
N VAL A 40 -5.30 7.36 2.94
CA VAL A 40 -4.05 8.05 3.26
C VAL A 40 -4.36 9.48 3.64
N VAL A 41 -3.96 9.86 4.85
CA VAL A 41 -4.04 11.22 5.36
C VAL A 41 -2.68 11.87 5.14
N GLU A 42 -2.69 13.02 4.47
CA GLU A 42 -1.51 13.82 4.24
C GLU A 42 -1.41 14.92 5.31
N SER A 43 -0.19 15.15 5.81
CA SER A 43 0.14 16.34 6.60
C SER A 43 1.44 16.95 6.09
N THR A 44 1.51 18.27 6.08
CA THR A 44 2.73 19.01 5.73
C THR A 44 3.34 19.54 7.03
N GLU A 45 4.62 19.23 7.24
CA GLU A 45 5.38 19.71 8.38
C GLU A 45 5.77 21.20 8.18
N ALA A 46 6.25 21.84 9.25
CA ALA A 46 6.63 23.26 9.21
C ALA A 46 7.77 23.57 8.21
N ASP A 47 8.58 22.57 7.86
CA ASP A 47 9.65 22.65 6.87
C ASP A 47 9.17 22.41 5.42
N GLY A 48 7.86 22.20 5.20
CA GLY A 48 7.26 21.94 3.90
C GLY A 48 7.30 20.48 3.46
N THR A 49 7.87 19.58 4.26
CA THR A 49 7.94 18.15 3.91
C THR A 49 6.61 17.42 4.14
N LEU A 50 6.37 16.38 3.34
CA LEU A 50 5.14 15.58 3.38
C LEU A 50 5.26 14.42 4.36
N THR A 51 4.26 14.25 5.21
CA THR A 51 4.05 13.05 6.05
C THR A 51 2.77 12.35 5.60
N LEU A 52 2.85 11.03 5.40
CA LEU A 52 1.71 10.19 5.04
C LEU A 52 1.31 9.31 6.22
N LYS A 53 0.04 9.34 6.60
CA LYS A 53 -0.52 8.46 7.62
C LYS A 53 -1.60 7.55 7.03
N PHE A 54 -1.50 6.25 7.26
CA PHE A 54 -2.49 5.28 6.82
C PHE A 54 -2.57 4.08 7.77
N LYS A 55 -3.63 3.28 7.63
CA LYS A 55 -3.87 2.10 8.46
C LYS A 55 -3.52 0.83 7.71
N LEU A 56 -2.58 0.05 8.25
CA LEU A 56 -2.35 -1.32 7.81
C LEU A 56 -3.37 -2.24 8.48
N GLN A 57 -4.16 -2.95 7.67
CA GLN A 57 -5.13 -3.93 8.13
C GLN A 57 -4.74 -5.33 7.62
N PRO A 58 -4.00 -6.10 8.42
CA PRO A 58 -3.66 -7.47 8.05
C PRO A 58 -4.90 -8.37 8.12
N THR A 59 -4.83 -9.52 7.45
CA THR A 59 -5.89 -10.54 7.54
C THR A 59 -5.93 -11.17 8.94
N SER A 60 -7.07 -11.75 9.32
CA SER A 60 -7.23 -12.38 10.64
C SER A 60 -6.17 -13.45 10.94
N SER A 61 -5.70 -14.17 9.93
CA SER A 61 -4.63 -15.17 10.05
C SER A 61 -3.24 -14.60 10.32
N GLU A 62 -3.06 -13.28 10.17
CA GLU A 62 -1.78 -12.57 10.32
C GLU A 62 -1.68 -11.83 11.65
N ILE A 63 -2.80 -11.54 12.30
CA ILE A 63 -2.85 -10.84 13.59
C ILE A 63 -2.04 -11.60 14.65
N GLY A 64 -1.26 -10.87 15.43
CA GLY A 64 -0.37 -11.42 16.46
C GLY A 64 0.94 -11.99 15.94
N LYS A 65 1.16 -11.98 14.61
CA LYS A 65 2.40 -12.49 13.99
C LYS A 65 3.35 -11.38 13.61
N THR A 66 4.62 -11.74 13.44
CA THR A 66 5.64 -10.82 12.95
C THR A 66 5.31 -10.36 11.54
N THR A 67 5.40 -9.05 11.31
CA THR A 67 5.13 -8.42 10.01
C THR A 67 6.19 -7.39 9.71
N LYS A 68 6.78 -7.49 8.52
CA LYS A 68 7.81 -6.58 8.02
C LYS A 68 7.18 -5.65 6.97
N VAL A 69 7.47 -4.36 7.00
CA VAL A 69 6.87 -3.35 6.11
C VAL A 69 7.96 -2.65 5.31
N TRP A 70 7.70 -2.46 4.03
CA TRP A 70 8.51 -1.66 3.10
C TRP A 70 7.67 -0.52 2.54
N VAL A 71 8.32 0.62 2.41
CA VAL A 71 7.78 1.80 1.73
C VAL A 71 8.78 2.19 0.65
N ALA A 72 8.30 2.45 -0.56
CA ALA A 72 9.15 2.79 -1.69
C ALA A 72 8.61 3.98 -2.46
N ALA A 73 9.49 4.82 -2.95
CA ALA A 73 9.21 5.86 -3.92
C ALA A 73 9.60 5.36 -5.31
N ARG A 74 8.66 5.45 -6.25
CA ARG A 74 8.90 5.19 -7.67
C ARG A 74 8.97 6.51 -8.41
N LEU A 75 10.09 6.74 -9.07
CA LEU A 75 10.21 7.76 -10.09
C LEU A 75 9.96 7.08 -11.45
N PRO A 76 8.80 7.33 -12.09
CA PRO A 76 8.45 6.64 -13.33
C PRO A 76 9.31 7.11 -14.50
N ALA A 77 9.53 6.24 -15.48
CA ALA A 77 10.22 6.57 -16.74
C ALA A 77 9.53 7.68 -17.56
N THR A 78 8.28 8.00 -17.23
CA THR A 78 7.53 9.12 -17.81
C THR A 78 7.92 10.47 -17.21
N SER A 79 8.65 10.48 -16.09
CA SER A 79 9.28 11.71 -15.61
C SER A 79 10.43 12.04 -16.55
N SER A 80 10.55 13.29 -16.99
CA SER A 80 11.59 13.73 -17.93
C SER A 80 13.04 13.57 -17.43
N PHE A 81 13.23 12.97 -16.25
CA PHE A 81 14.47 12.90 -15.49
C PHE A 81 15.09 11.50 -15.49
N VAL A 82 14.31 10.44 -15.77
CA VAL A 82 14.82 9.06 -15.84
C VAL A 82 14.25 8.31 -17.03
N THR A 83 15.07 7.49 -17.67
CA THR A 83 14.66 6.67 -18.83
C THR A 83 14.04 5.32 -18.42
N THR A 84 14.14 4.97 -17.15
CA THR A 84 13.60 3.72 -16.57
C THR A 84 13.02 4.01 -15.20
N ASP A 85 12.01 3.23 -14.81
CA ASP A 85 11.44 3.29 -13.46
C ASP A 85 12.53 3.09 -12.41
N THR A 86 12.74 4.12 -11.60
CA THR A 86 13.77 4.13 -10.54
C THR A 86 13.09 4.04 -9.19
N TRP A 87 13.56 3.12 -8.35
CA TRP A 87 12.97 2.83 -7.05
C TRP A 87 13.92 3.19 -5.91
N PHE A 88 13.37 3.91 -4.93
CA PHE A 88 14.02 4.24 -3.68
C PHE A 88 13.20 3.67 -2.53
N PHE A 89 13.82 2.99 -1.58
CA PHE A 89 13.17 2.42 -0.42
C PHE A 89 13.43 3.29 0.80
N ARG A 90 12.38 3.52 1.59
CA ARG A 90 12.45 4.27 2.84
C ARG A 90 12.79 3.31 3.97
N THR A 91 13.98 3.47 4.54
CA THR A 91 14.32 2.89 5.86
C THR A 91 13.73 3.77 6.97
N PRO A 92 13.90 3.50 8.27
CA PRO A 92 13.41 4.42 9.31
C PRO A 92 14.10 5.80 9.23
N SER A 93 15.33 5.87 8.73
CA SER A 93 16.15 7.09 8.78
C SER A 93 16.39 7.77 7.42
N THR A 94 16.38 7.03 6.30
CA THR A 94 16.70 7.63 5.00
C THR A 94 16.06 6.90 3.81
N TRP A 95 16.20 7.48 2.61
CA TRP A 95 15.90 6.84 1.33
C TRP A 95 17.15 6.19 0.74
N GLN A 96 17.02 4.97 0.23
CA GLN A 96 18.12 4.22 -0.37
C GLN A 96 17.66 3.49 -1.63
N THR A 97 18.54 3.33 -2.62
CA THR A 97 18.25 2.47 -3.77
C THR A 97 18.31 1.00 -3.36
N LEU A 98 17.70 0.13 -4.17
CA LEU A 98 17.75 -1.31 -3.92
C LEU A 98 19.19 -1.82 -3.95
N ILE A 99 19.67 -2.32 -2.80
CA ILE A 99 20.95 -3.02 -2.70
C ILE A 99 20.65 -4.52 -2.55
N LEU A 100 20.65 -5.24 -3.67
CA LEU A 100 20.59 -6.70 -3.64
C LEU A 100 21.88 -7.28 -3.03
N PRO A 101 21.82 -8.41 -2.31
CA PRO A 101 20.66 -9.30 -2.18
C PRO A 101 19.80 -9.10 -0.92
N ASN A 102 20.14 -8.15 -0.04
CA ASN A 102 19.56 -8.10 1.31
C ASN A 102 18.43 -7.07 1.45
N LEU A 103 17.20 -7.50 1.15
CA LEU A 103 15.98 -6.68 1.29
C LEU A 103 15.65 -6.27 2.73
N ASP A 104 16.17 -6.98 3.73
CA ASP A 104 15.92 -6.65 5.13
C ASP A 104 16.62 -5.35 5.56
N LEU A 105 17.65 -4.91 4.81
CA LEU A 105 18.30 -3.60 5.03
C LEU A 105 17.40 -2.42 4.65
N LEU A 106 16.38 -2.67 3.82
CA LEU A 106 15.48 -1.65 3.29
C LEU A 106 14.13 -1.61 4.02
N LEU A 107 14.03 -2.30 5.17
CA LEU A 107 12.84 -2.34 5.99
C LEU A 107 12.49 -0.95 6.51
N PHE A 108 11.23 -0.57 6.39
CA PHE A 108 10.70 0.64 7.00
C PHE A 108 10.33 0.41 8.47
N LYS A 109 9.62 -0.69 8.74
CA LYS A 109 9.10 -1.02 10.07
C LYS A 109 8.93 -2.53 10.24
N THR A 110 9.15 -3.02 11.45
CA THR A 110 8.84 -4.40 11.84
C THR A 110 7.90 -4.39 13.03
N PHE A 111 6.81 -5.14 12.93
CA PHE A 111 5.94 -5.49 14.03
C PHE A 111 6.35 -6.85 14.57
N THR A 112 6.58 -6.96 15.87
CA THR A 112 6.79 -8.26 16.54
C THR A 112 5.51 -9.07 16.58
N ALA A 113 4.39 -8.41 16.87
CA ALA A 113 3.02 -8.91 16.77
C ALA A 113 2.13 -7.80 16.18
N VAL A 114 1.62 -7.99 14.96
CA VAL A 114 0.78 -6.99 14.29
C VAL A 114 -0.65 -7.02 14.83
N GLY A 115 -1.24 -5.87 15.15
CA GLY A 115 -2.64 -5.75 15.54
C GLY A 115 -3.61 -5.88 14.35
N ALA A 116 -4.91 -5.83 14.64
CA ALA A 116 -5.96 -5.84 13.61
C ALA A 116 -5.98 -4.56 12.76
N SER A 117 -5.41 -3.47 13.29
CA SER A 117 -5.26 -2.19 12.61
C SER A 117 -4.06 -1.47 13.19
N GLU A 118 -3.05 -1.22 12.37
CA GLU A 118 -1.83 -0.53 12.77
C GLU A 118 -1.69 0.81 12.05
N ASP A 119 -1.45 1.88 12.80
CA ASP A 119 -1.12 3.17 12.22
C ASP A 119 0.33 3.13 11.69
N ILE A 120 0.47 3.43 10.39
CA ILE A 120 1.76 3.65 9.75
C ILE A 120 1.86 5.14 9.43
N VAL A 121 2.92 5.76 9.95
CA VAL A 121 3.26 7.16 9.69
C VAL A 121 4.58 7.17 8.95
N VAL A 122 4.58 7.70 7.74
CA VAL A 122 5.74 7.78 6.85
C VAL A 122 6.12 9.25 6.66
N PRO A 123 7.13 9.74 7.40
CA PRO A 123 7.75 11.01 7.08
C PRO A 123 8.58 10.84 5.80
N THR A 124 8.12 11.43 4.70
CA THR A 124 8.83 11.32 3.42
C THR A 124 10.13 12.11 3.44
N GLY A 125 10.21 13.19 4.23
CA GLY A 125 11.36 14.10 4.22
C GLY A 125 11.53 14.81 2.87
N LEU A 126 10.50 14.81 2.03
CA LEU A 126 10.50 15.43 0.71
C LEU A 126 9.39 16.49 0.65
N PRO A 127 9.65 17.67 0.06
CA PRO A 127 8.62 18.65 -0.20
C PRO A 127 7.56 18.11 -1.16
N LYS A 128 6.28 18.32 -0.84
CA LYS A 128 5.14 17.79 -1.61
C LYS A 128 5.14 18.29 -3.06
N ASP A 129 5.41 19.56 -3.25
CA ASP A 129 5.46 20.24 -4.55
C ASP A 129 6.53 19.60 -5.47
N LEU A 130 7.71 19.30 -4.94
CA LEU A 130 8.74 18.60 -5.68
C LEU A 130 8.31 17.18 -6.05
N MET A 131 7.74 16.44 -5.10
CA MET A 131 7.24 15.09 -5.37
C MET A 131 6.21 15.07 -6.50
N GLN A 132 5.27 16.02 -6.51
CA GLN A 132 4.27 16.17 -7.57
C GLN A 132 4.90 16.58 -8.91
N TYR A 133 5.84 17.52 -8.89
CA TYR A 133 6.57 17.97 -10.08
C TYR A 133 7.31 16.83 -10.78
N TYR A 134 7.92 15.93 -10.00
CA TYR A 134 8.61 14.74 -10.51
C TYR A 134 7.68 13.55 -10.81
N ALA A 135 6.36 13.69 -10.61
CA ALA A 135 5.39 12.61 -10.67
C ALA A 135 5.81 11.38 -9.83
N LEU A 136 6.42 11.65 -8.68
CA LEU A 136 6.87 10.63 -7.75
C LEU A 136 5.66 9.89 -7.19
N GLU A 137 5.75 8.58 -7.07
CA GLU A 137 4.68 7.77 -6.48
C GLU A 137 5.21 7.07 -5.23
N ILE A 138 4.43 7.06 -4.15
CA ILE A 138 4.77 6.26 -2.97
C ILE A 138 3.98 4.96 -3.01
N HIS A 139 4.68 3.85 -2.80
CA HIS A 139 4.17 2.49 -2.78
C HIS A 139 4.48 1.82 -1.44
N MET A 140 3.67 0.83 -1.08
CA MET A 140 3.83 0.08 0.15
C MET A 140 3.66 -1.43 -0.10
N GLY A 141 4.40 -2.23 0.64
CA GLY A 141 4.13 -3.64 0.78
C GLY A 141 4.56 -4.16 2.15
N TYR A 142 4.09 -5.35 2.50
CA TYR A 142 4.47 -5.99 3.76
C TYR A 142 4.67 -7.49 3.57
N GLN A 143 5.51 -8.09 4.40
CA GLN A 143 5.77 -9.52 4.41
C GLN A 143 5.23 -10.11 5.70
N THR A 144 4.51 -11.21 5.55
CA THR A 144 3.94 -11.98 6.65
C THR A 144 5.02 -12.84 7.32
N ALA A 145 4.73 -13.35 8.52
CA ALA A 145 5.60 -14.32 9.18
C ALA A 145 5.84 -15.60 8.36
N ALA A 146 4.97 -15.93 7.40
CA ALA A 146 5.14 -17.06 6.48
C ALA A 146 6.08 -16.74 5.29
N GLY A 147 6.67 -15.55 5.24
CA GLY A 147 7.58 -15.11 4.18
C GLY A 147 6.88 -14.61 2.92
N GLN A 148 5.53 -14.65 2.87
CA GLN A 148 4.77 -14.14 1.72
C GLN A 148 4.77 -12.62 1.71
N PHE A 149 5.18 -12.03 0.58
CA PHE A 149 5.11 -10.59 0.35
C PHE A 149 3.74 -10.21 -0.22
N LYS A 150 3.11 -9.20 0.38
CA LYS A 150 1.85 -8.59 -0.03
C LYS A 150 2.12 -7.18 -0.51
N ASN A 151 1.86 -6.95 -1.78
CA ASN A 151 1.93 -5.63 -2.39
C ASN A 151 0.62 -4.88 -2.14
N ILE A 152 0.68 -3.74 -1.47
CA ILE A 152 -0.47 -2.83 -1.27
C ILE A 152 -0.59 -1.86 -2.45
N GLY A 153 0.49 -1.67 -3.20
CA GLY A 153 0.54 -0.83 -4.37
C GLY A 153 0.75 0.63 -4.01
N ARG A 154 0.28 1.51 -4.89
CA ARG A 154 0.48 2.95 -4.79
C ARG A 154 -0.43 3.55 -3.72
N ILE A 155 0.17 4.18 -2.73
CA ILE A 155 -0.51 4.87 -1.63
C ILE A 155 -0.54 6.39 -1.81
N TRP A 156 0.30 6.95 -2.68
CA TRP A 156 0.33 8.39 -2.98
C TRP A 156 0.83 8.69 -4.40
N LYS A 157 0.35 9.80 -4.99
CA LYS A 157 0.77 10.37 -6.28
C LYS A 157 0.52 11.88 -6.30
#